data_AF-A0A1T1DH60-F1
#
_entry.id   AF-A0A1T1DH60-F1
#
_cell.length_a   1.000
_cell.length_b   1.000
_cell.length_c   1.000
_cell.angle_alpha   90.00
_cell.angle_beta   90.00
_cell.angle_gamma   90.00
#
_symmetry.space_group_name_H-M   'P 1'
#
loop_
_entity.id
_entity.type
_entity.pdbx_description
1 polymer ?
#
loop_
_entity_poly.entity_id
_entity_poly.type
_entity_poly.pdbx_seq_one_letter_code
_entity_poly.pdbx_strand_id
1 'polypeptide(L)'
;MAKNDSVKKTPQEQFSQLSTHFETLRESALLKLASREEGHFEPGSLNWWSGKIKAIISHASEIEDNFLRGRYALKTFSDDDSTQAIGNSIKKTARKNLEEIIKISASMYYQFCIDLDEIKTKGKR
;
A
#
# COMPACT_ATOMS: atom_id res chain seq x y z
N MET A 1 26.77 -8.22 -41.27
CA MET A 1 25.70 -7.83 -40.33
C MET A 1 25.48 -8.99 -39.36
N ALA A 2 26.10 -8.94 -38.18
CA ALA A 2 25.93 -9.97 -37.16
C ALA A 2 24.59 -9.74 -36.45
N LYS A 3 23.74 -10.78 -36.40
CA LYS A 3 22.47 -10.79 -35.69
C LYS A 3 22.75 -10.77 -34.18
N ASN A 4 22.15 -9.81 -33.47
CA ASN A 4 22.10 -9.79 -32.01
C ASN A 4 21.25 -10.98 -31.53
N ASP A 5 21.90 -12.07 -31.14
CA ASP A 5 21.24 -13.16 -30.42
C ASP A 5 20.99 -12.70 -28.98
N SER A 6 19.74 -12.30 -28.70
CA SER A 6 19.29 -12.11 -27.32
C SER A 6 19.32 -13.46 -26.60
N VAL A 7 20.31 -13.66 -25.74
CA VAL A 7 20.43 -14.85 -24.90
C VAL A 7 19.10 -15.08 -24.17
N LYS A 8 18.38 -16.15 -24.53
CA LYS A 8 17.16 -16.58 -23.84
C LYS A 8 17.56 -17.08 -22.46
N LYS A 9 17.46 -16.21 -21.45
CA LYS A 9 17.67 -16.54 -20.05
C LYS A 9 16.70 -17.64 -19.62
N THR A 10 17.20 -18.63 -18.90
CA THR A 10 16.40 -19.72 -18.35
C THR A 10 15.41 -19.17 -17.30
N PRO A 11 14.28 -19.85 -17.05
CA PRO A 11 13.32 -19.41 -16.03
C PRO A 11 13.93 -19.21 -14.64
N GLN A 12 14.95 -20.00 -14.28
CA GLN A 12 15.69 -19.83 -13.03
C GLN A 12 16.53 -18.56 -13.01
N GLU A 13 17.24 -18.22 -14.09
CA GLU A 13 18.00 -16.97 -14.18
C GLU A 13 17.08 -15.74 -14.17
N GLN A 14 15.90 -15.84 -14.78
CA GLN A 14 14.88 -14.81 -14.73
C GLN A 14 14.33 -14.63 -13.32
N PHE A 15 14.05 -15.72 -12.60
CA PHE A 15 13.57 -15.68 -11.23
C PHE A 15 14.61 -15.12 -10.26
N SER A 16 15.88 -15.54 -10.38
CA SER A 16 16.97 -15.00 -9.58
C SER A 16 17.16 -13.49 -9.81
N GLN A 17 17.10 -13.03 -11.06
CA GLN A 17 17.16 -11.59 -11.36
C GLN A 17 15.97 -10.83 -10.78
N LEU A 18 14.78 -11.41 -10.83
CA LEU A 18 13.60 -10.82 -10.21
C LEU A 18 13.78 -10.70 -8.69
N SER A 19 14.25 -11.77 -8.05
CA SER A 19 14.47 -11.82 -6.59
C SER A 19 15.50 -10.78 -6.15
N THR A 20 16.64 -10.71 -6.83
CA THR A 20 17.68 -9.70 -6.55
C THR A 20 17.15 -8.28 -6.79
N HIS A 21 16.37 -8.07 -7.85
CA HIS A 21 15.74 -6.77 -8.12
C HIS A 21 14.76 -6.37 -7.01
N PHE A 22 13.96 -7.31 -6.52
CA PHE A 22 13.07 -7.09 -5.37
C PHE A 22 13.83 -6.77 -4.09
N GLU A 23 14.95 -7.44 -3.83
CA GLU A 23 15.82 -7.14 -2.68
C GLU A 23 16.41 -5.73 -2.77
N THR A 24 16.89 -5.32 -3.95
CA THR A 24 17.41 -3.97 -4.17
C THR A 24 16.31 -2.90 -4.00
N LEU A 25 15.09 -3.18 -4.49
CA LEU A 25 13.95 -2.28 -4.29
C LEU A 25 13.55 -2.19 -2.83
N ARG A 26 13.59 -3.31 -2.09
CA ARG A 26 13.34 -3.36 -0.65
C ARG A 26 14.37 -2.53 0.10
N GLU A 27 15.66 -2.73 -0.17
CA GLU A 27 16.74 -1.97 0.46
C GLU A 27 16.65 -0.48 0.13
N SER A 28 16.35 -0.11 -1.11
CA SER A 28 16.16 1.29 -1.50
C SER A 28 14.94 1.92 -0.82
N ALA A 29 13.84 1.17 -0.66
CA ALA A 29 12.67 1.63 0.05
C ALA A 29 12.96 1.80 1.56
N LEU A 30 13.66 0.84 2.18
CA LEU A 30 14.10 0.92 3.57
C LEU A 30 15.05 2.09 3.79
N LEU A 31 16.00 2.34 2.89
CA LEU A 31 16.89 3.50 2.94
C LEU A 31 16.13 4.82 2.80
N LYS A 32 15.12 4.90 1.92
CA LYS A 32 14.26 6.10 1.78
C LYS A 32 13.35 6.33 2.97
N LEU A 33 12.97 5.27 3.68
CA LEU A 33 12.20 5.34 4.92
C LEU A 33 13.11 5.78 6.08
N ALA A 34 14.29 5.16 6.21
CA ALA A 34 15.29 5.52 7.21
C ALA A 34 15.84 6.95 6.99
N SER A 35 15.98 7.41 5.74
CA SER A 35 16.46 8.77 5.45
C SER A 35 15.44 9.88 5.76
N ARG A 36 14.26 9.56 6.31
CA ARG A 36 13.24 10.56 6.66
C ARG A 36 13.25 10.99 8.12
N GLU A 37 14.02 10.36 9.01
CA GLU A 37 14.06 10.74 10.42
C GLU A 37 15.47 10.60 11.02
N GLU A 38 16.36 11.54 10.73
CA GLU A 38 17.47 11.80 11.65
C GLU A 38 16.97 12.66 12.82
N GLY A 39 16.64 12.01 13.93
CA GLY A 39 16.68 12.63 15.26
C GLY A 39 15.32 12.90 15.91
N HIS A 40 15.07 12.16 17.00
CA HIS A 40 13.98 12.35 17.97
C HIS A 40 12.54 12.21 17.45
N PHE A 41 11.63 11.83 18.36
CA PHE A 41 10.19 11.81 18.10
C PHE A 41 9.70 13.26 18.00
N GLU A 42 9.91 13.85 16.82
CA GLU A 42 9.55 15.23 16.50
C GLU A 42 8.03 15.38 16.33
N PRO A 43 7.43 16.56 16.58
CA PRO A 43 6.01 16.80 16.28
C PRO A 43 5.60 16.46 14.83
N GLY A 44 6.55 16.48 13.89
CA GLY A 44 6.38 16.04 12.51
C GLY A 44 6.04 14.55 12.35
N SER A 45 6.57 13.68 13.21
CA SER A 45 6.28 12.24 13.18
C SER A 45 4.87 11.95 13.70
N LEU A 46 4.42 12.65 14.76
CA LEU A 46 3.02 12.64 15.22
C LEU A 46 2.06 13.10 14.12
N ASN A 47 2.43 14.14 13.36
CA ASN A 47 1.65 14.62 12.23
C ASN A 47 1.61 13.58 11.09
N TRP A 48 2.70 12.85 10.85
CA TRP A 48 2.74 11.76 9.88
C TRP A 48 1.82 10.61 10.29
N TRP A 49 1.97 10.08 11.50
CA TRP A 49 1.14 9.00 12.05
C TRP A 49 -0.34 9.39 12.07
N SER A 50 -0.67 10.59 12.57
CA SER A 50 -2.04 11.11 12.56
C SER A 50 -2.60 11.26 11.13
N GLY A 51 -1.79 11.75 10.19
CA GLY A 51 -2.18 11.86 8.78
C GLY A 51 -2.48 10.52 8.13
N LYS A 52 -1.67 9.49 8.42
CA LYS A 52 -1.90 8.12 7.91
C LYS A 52 -3.16 7.49 8.49
N ILE A 53 -3.39 7.63 9.80
CA ILE A 53 -4.62 7.15 10.45
C ILE A 53 -5.85 7.86 9.87
N LYS A 54 -5.81 9.18 9.71
CA LYS A 54 -6.90 9.94 9.07
C LYS A 54 -7.19 9.46 7.65
N ALA A 55 -6.15 9.16 6.87
CA ALA A 55 -6.32 8.62 5.51
C ALA A 55 -6.97 7.23 5.53
N ILE A 56 -6.56 6.33 6.45
CA ILE A 56 -7.22 5.02 6.63
C ILE A 56 -8.70 5.21 6.96
N ILE A 57 -9.03 6.09 7.91
CA ILE A 57 -10.41 6.38 8.29
C ILE A 57 -11.20 6.90 7.09
N SER A 58 -10.64 7.84 6.33
CA SER A 58 -11.28 8.39 5.14
C SER A 58 -11.63 7.30 4.12
N HIS A 59 -10.66 6.42 3.78
CA HIS A 59 -10.91 5.31 2.86
C HIS A 59 -11.94 4.31 3.40
N ALA A 60 -11.92 4.03 4.71
CA ALA A 60 -12.89 3.14 5.34
C ALA A 60 -14.31 3.73 5.34
N SER A 61 -14.45 5.01 5.66
CA SER A 61 -15.72 5.74 5.60
C SER A 61 -16.28 5.80 4.18
N GLU A 62 -15.44 6.02 3.16
CA GLU A 62 -15.89 5.96 1.77
C GLU A 62 -16.43 4.58 1.37
N ILE A 63 -15.84 3.50 1.89
CA ILE A 63 -16.38 2.15 1.68
C ILE A 63 -17.78 2.08 2.27
N GLU A 64 -17.92 2.41 3.56
CA GLU A 64 -19.21 2.36 4.27
C GLU A 64 -20.28 3.19 3.57
N ASP A 65 -19.97 4.44 3.21
CA ASP A 65 -20.88 5.36 2.51
C ASP A 65 -21.37 4.79 1.18
N ASN A 66 -20.47 4.21 0.38
CA ASN A 66 -20.84 3.63 -0.92
C ASN A 66 -21.73 2.39 -0.75
N PHE A 67 -21.48 1.56 0.26
CA PHE A 67 -22.36 0.44 0.58
C PHE A 67 -23.72 0.91 1.09
N LEU A 68 -23.78 1.96 1.90
CA LEU A 68 -25.02 2.55 2.39
C LEU A 68 -25.84 3.14 1.23
N ARG A 69 -25.23 4.00 0.41
CA ARG A 69 -25.87 4.59 -0.79
C ARG A 69 -26.32 3.53 -1.78
N GLY A 70 -25.49 2.50 -1.97
CA GLY A 70 -25.81 1.33 -2.77
C GLY A 70 -27.08 0.63 -2.31
N ARG A 71 -27.21 0.35 -1.00
CA ARG A 71 -28.43 -0.23 -0.44
C ARG A 71 -29.67 0.64 -0.67
N TYR A 72 -29.54 1.96 -0.65
CA TYR A 72 -30.65 2.85 -0.99
C TYR A 72 -30.99 2.79 -2.47
N ALA A 73 -30.01 2.86 -3.37
CA ALA A 73 -30.24 2.79 -4.81
C ALA A 73 -30.87 1.45 -5.24
N LEU A 74 -30.42 0.33 -4.65
CA LEU A 74 -30.99 -1.00 -4.90
C LEU A 74 -32.45 -1.17 -4.42
N LYS A 75 -32.98 -0.25 -3.61
CA LYS A 75 -34.41 -0.22 -3.30
C LYS A 75 -35.24 0.47 -4.38
N THR A 76 -34.60 1.25 -5.24
CA THR A 76 -35.25 2.06 -6.28
C THR A 76 -35.26 1.36 -7.63
N PHE A 77 -34.22 0.59 -7.96
CA PHE A 77 -34.12 -0.18 -9.19
C PHE A 77 -34.49 -1.64 -8.94
N SER A 78 -35.27 -2.24 -9.85
CA SER A 78 -35.72 -3.64 -9.75
C SER A 78 -35.23 -4.51 -10.91
N ASP A 79 -34.59 -3.93 -11.92
CA ASP A 79 -33.97 -4.69 -13.00
C ASP A 79 -32.59 -5.23 -12.59
N ASP A 80 -32.29 -6.44 -13.07
CA ASP A 80 -31.06 -7.15 -12.74
C ASP A 80 -29.83 -6.39 -13.28
N ASP A 81 -29.91 -5.83 -14.50
CA ASP A 81 -28.81 -5.09 -15.12
C ASP A 81 -28.37 -3.88 -14.27
N SER A 82 -29.31 -3.05 -13.81
CA SER A 82 -29.03 -1.92 -12.91
C SER A 82 -28.50 -2.39 -11.56
N THR A 83 -29.05 -3.48 -11.02
CA THR A 83 -28.61 -4.08 -9.76
C THR A 83 -27.15 -4.54 -9.84
N GLN A 84 -26.79 -5.26 -10.91
CA GLN A 84 -25.43 -5.71 -11.17
C GLN A 84 -24.48 -4.53 -11.40
N ALA A 85 -24.89 -3.52 -12.17
CA ALA A 85 -24.07 -2.34 -12.43
C ALA A 85 -23.74 -1.57 -11.14
N ILE A 86 -24.75 -1.33 -10.29
CA ILE A 86 -24.58 -0.68 -8.99
C ILE A 86 -23.66 -1.52 -8.10
N GLY A 87 -23.91 -2.82 -8.00
CA GLY A 87 -23.11 -3.75 -7.20
C GLY A 87 -21.64 -3.79 -7.63
N ASN A 88 -21.38 -3.85 -8.93
CA ASN A 88 -20.02 -3.88 -9.49
C ASN A 88 -19.28 -2.56 -9.25
N SER A 89 -19.96 -1.42 -9.36
CA SER A 89 -19.38 -0.11 -9.05
C SER A 89 -18.94 -0.02 -7.59
N ILE A 90 -19.81 -0.42 -6.65
CA ILE A 90 -19.51 -0.42 -5.21
C ILE A 90 -18.33 -1.33 -4.90
N LYS A 91 -18.31 -2.56 -5.42
CA LYS A 91 -17.21 -3.51 -5.22
C LYS A 91 -15.89 -2.98 -5.76
N LYS A 92 -15.89 -2.33 -6.92
CA LYS A 92 -14.68 -1.75 -7.53
C LYS A 92 -14.11 -0.64 -6.66
N THR A 93 -14.95 0.27 -6.19
CA THR A 93 -14.52 1.36 -5.30
C THR A 93 -14.04 0.82 -3.96
N ALA A 94 -14.76 -0.17 -3.40
CA ALA A 94 -14.36 -0.81 -2.15
C ALA A 94 -12.99 -1.47 -2.24
N ARG A 95 -12.74 -2.22 -3.32
CA ARG A 95 -11.43 -2.81 -3.58
C ARG A 95 -10.32 -1.76 -3.64
N LYS A 96 -10.53 -0.69 -4.40
CA LYS A 96 -9.55 0.41 -4.51
C LYS A 96 -9.21 1.00 -3.13
N ASN A 97 -10.22 1.30 -2.32
CA ASN A 97 -10.03 1.88 -0.99
C ASN A 97 -9.37 0.89 -0.02
N LEU A 98 -9.70 -0.41 -0.09
CA LEU A 98 -9.01 -1.44 0.68
C LEU A 98 -7.53 -1.56 0.30
N GLU A 99 -7.21 -1.52 -1.00
CA GLU A 99 -5.82 -1.54 -1.47
C GLU A 99 -5.02 -0.34 -0.92
N GLU A 100 -5.60 0.86 -0.86
CA GLU A 100 -4.95 2.03 -0.26
C GLU A 100 -4.77 1.89 1.27
N ILE A 101 -5.77 1.37 1.98
CA ILE A 101 -5.64 1.09 3.43
C ILE A 101 -4.49 0.12 3.68
N ILE A 102 -4.35 -0.94 2.88
CA ILE A 102 -3.27 -1.92 3.03
C ILE A 102 -1.91 -1.26 2.79
N LYS A 103 -1.76 -0.45 1.74
CA LYS A 103 -0.51 0.27 1.45
C LYS A 103 -0.11 1.21 2.59
N ILE A 104 -1.07 1.95 3.13
CA ILE A 104 -0.83 2.86 4.26
C ILE A 104 -0.44 2.06 5.51
N SER A 105 -1.21 1.01 5.84
CA SER A 105 -0.96 0.16 7.00
C SER A 105 0.41 -0.52 6.94
N ALA A 106 0.80 -1.03 5.77
CA ALA A 106 2.11 -1.63 5.57
C ALA A 106 3.23 -0.60 5.77
N SER A 107 3.08 0.60 5.20
CA SER A 107 4.06 1.69 5.38
C SER A 107 4.23 2.08 6.84
N MET A 108 3.11 2.18 7.57
CA MET A 108 3.09 2.41 9.01
C MET A 108 3.83 1.30 9.76
N TYR A 109 3.51 0.03 9.49
CA TYR A 109 4.17 -1.10 10.15
C TYR A 109 5.69 -1.11 9.93
N TYR A 110 6.15 -0.88 8.70
CA TYR A 110 7.59 -0.81 8.41
C TYR A 110 8.28 0.34 9.14
N GLN A 111 7.66 1.52 9.17
CA GLN A 111 8.21 2.65 9.94
C GLN A 111 8.34 2.30 11.42
N PHE A 112 7.30 1.70 12.01
CA PHE A 112 7.35 1.24 13.41
C PHE A 112 8.51 0.27 13.68
N CYS A 113 8.78 -0.68 12.76
CA CYS A 113 9.90 -1.59 12.89
C CYS A 113 11.26 -0.87 12.82
N ILE A 114 11.41 0.10 11.92
CA ILE A 114 12.63 0.92 11.81
C ILE A 114 12.87 1.69 13.11
N ASP A 115 11.83 2.36 13.62
CA ASP A 115 11.90 3.14 14.86
C ASP A 115 12.36 2.27 16.04
N LEU A 116 11.85 1.02 16.14
CA LEU A 116 12.26 0.07 17.17
C LEU A 116 13.72 -0.37 17.06
N ASP A 117 14.23 -0.56 15.86
CA ASP A 117 15.62 -0.98 15.64
C ASP A 117 16.62 0.18 15.87
N GLU A 118 16.23 1.42 15.55
CA GLU A 118 16.99 2.61 15.92
C GLU A 118 17.11 2.78 17.44
N ILE A 119 16.02 2.54 18.19
CA ILE A 119 16.04 2.59 19.66
C ILE A 119 17.01 1.56 20.23
N LYS A 120 17.01 0.32 19.71
CA LYS A 120 17.92 -0.74 20.16
C LYS A 120 19.39 -0.43 19.89
N THR A 121 19.69 0.24 18.77
CA THR A 121 21.07 0.56 18.38
C THR A 121 21.60 1.80 19.11
N LYS A 122 20.75 2.78 19.44
CA LYS A 122 21.12 3.94 20.28
C LYS A 122 21.52 3.56 21.72
N GLY A 123 20.92 2.51 22.29
CA GLY A 123 21.26 2.02 23.63
C GLY A 123 22.55 1.17 23.74
N LYS A 124 23.24 0.92 22.62
CA LYS A 124 24.47 0.10 22.56
C LYS A 124 25.75 0.91 22.29
N ARG A 125 25.68 2.24 22.29
CA ARG A 125 26.85 3.12 22.21
C ARG A 125 27.30 3.59 23.58
#